data_AF-A0A5B8MYA4-F1
#
_entry.id   AF-A0A5B8MYA4-F1
#
_cell.length_a   1.000
_cell.length_b   1.000
_cell.length_c   1.000
_cell.angle_alpha   90.00
_cell.angle_beta   90.00
_cell.angle_gamma   90.00
#
_symmetry.space_group_name_H-M   'P 1'
#
loop_
_entity.id
_entity.type
_entity.pdbx_description
1 polymer ?
#
loop_
_entity_poly.entity_id
_entity_poly.type
_entity_poly.pdbx_seq_one_letter_code
_entity_poly.pdbx_strand_id
1 'polypeptide(L)'
;MTEKEKLESSPYNTLKSEEAGQRSSNKSSTHSKVCSTHKSSASSKQREGSRSFLVPELVVDCGLALGVKLDGGDASQEEHCLLCVAYAALTAEVKKPWEERADAKGRRYLYNCRTGLRAKYHPLEKVYAKCVQDLRQQNFVDKNKQRVWMKVKDPETQGEYWYNCKTKERKELDASIAESNEIKASVVPEGLLPEFPVQQATPANTAELVQSVKLLSFKSWWYEDSEEPTLGNGSSAGSGLKKRYVRLEYDLEAKTFRIILEENVAIDLSDVQSKRKLPIECWDLHIGATLDILGKNTTLQQGTFETIQWLDYKAARLLAVKKDLLQVLQKYRTASVPAAWSFALNNKPGCCSLRKLMRQIEELKEELGKFRPSLSKTFTIEDVLET
;
A
#
# COMPACT_ATOMS: atom_id res chain seq x y z
N MET A 1 9.70 3.99 69.22
CA MET A 1 10.13 3.35 67.96
C MET A 1 10.25 4.46 66.93
N THR A 2 11.50 4.72 66.59
CA THR A 2 12.13 5.83 65.87
C THR A 2 11.81 5.80 64.36
N GLU A 3 11.44 6.93 63.75
CA GLU A 3 12.30 7.82 62.90
C GLU A 3 12.76 7.17 61.58
N LYS A 4 12.90 7.82 60.42
CA LYS A 4 12.61 9.14 59.82
C LYS A 4 13.28 9.09 58.43
N GLU A 5 12.71 9.82 57.46
CA GLU A 5 13.39 10.68 56.46
C GLU A 5 14.47 10.10 55.50
N LYS A 6 14.30 10.31 54.19
CA LYS A 6 14.98 11.33 53.33
C LYS A 6 16.06 10.68 52.45
N LEU A 7 16.04 10.84 51.11
CA LEU A 7 16.41 11.99 50.25
C LEU A 7 17.85 11.79 49.74
N GLU A 8 18.00 11.85 48.41
CA GLU A 8 19.19 12.16 47.58
C GLU A 8 20.57 11.57 47.92
N SER A 9 21.25 11.01 46.90
CA SER A 9 22.56 11.52 46.47
C SER A 9 23.12 10.77 45.24
N SER A 10 23.39 11.53 44.17
CA SER A 10 24.52 11.30 43.26
C SER A 10 25.85 11.57 44.01
N PRO A 11 27.00 10.99 43.63
CA PRO A 11 28.00 11.84 42.96
C PRO A 11 28.99 11.16 41.98
N TYR A 12 29.48 11.99 41.05
CA TYR A 12 30.83 12.16 40.46
C TYR A 12 31.69 10.94 40.00
N ASN A 13 32.09 10.86 38.72
CA ASN A 13 33.23 11.53 38.04
C ASN A 13 34.61 11.15 38.61
N THR A 14 35.54 10.64 37.80
CA THR A 14 36.94 11.11 37.65
C THR A 14 37.71 10.35 36.54
N LEU A 15 38.53 11.14 35.85
CA LEU A 15 39.45 10.94 34.74
C LEU A 15 40.68 10.04 34.98
N LYS A 16 41.43 9.84 33.88
CA LYS A 16 42.87 9.47 33.68
C LYS A 16 43.09 8.01 33.26
N SER A 17 43.97 7.65 32.32
CA SER A 17 45.08 8.36 31.67
C SER A 17 45.57 7.56 30.45
N GLU A 18 46.16 8.29 29.49
CA GLU A 18 47.36 8.02 28.69
C GLU A 18 47.81 6.56 28.43
N GLU A 19 48.07 6.24 27.15
CA GLU A 19 49.45 5.98 26.70
C GLU A 19 49.60 5.98 25.17
N ALA A 20 50.77 6.44 24.74
CA ALA A 20 51.21 6.62 23.37
C ALA A 20 52.10 5.45 22.90
N GLY A 21 52.10 5.16 21.60
CA GLY A 21 53.09 4.28 20.96
C GLY A 21 52.86 4.27 19.44
N GLN A 22 53.44 5.21 18.70
CA GLN A 22 54.70 5.08 17.93
C GLN A 22 54.65 4.14 16.70
N ARG A 23 54.76 4.79 15.53
CA ARG A 23 55.68 4.51 14.40
C ARG A 23 55.79 3.07 13.88
N SER A 24 55.47 2.89 12.60
CA SER A 24 56.53 2.73 11.59
C SER A 24 56.00 2.86 10.16
N SER A 25 56.77 3.62 9.41
CA SER A 25 56.78 3.77 7.96
C SER A 25 57.21 2.49 7.25
N ASN A 26 56.73 2.26 6.03
CA ASN A 26 57.65 2.04 4.91
C ASN A 26 57.04 2.40 3.55
N LYS A 27 57.84 3.18 2.81
CA LYS A 27 57.68 3.62 1.42
C LYS A 27 58.21 2.54 0.47
N SER A 28 57.62 2.42 -0.71
CA SER A 28 58.29 2.33 -2.03
C SER A 28 57.17 2.24 -3.10
N SER A 29 57.03 3.18 -4.06
CA SER A 29 57.89 3.39 -5.24
C SER A 29 57.82 2.15 -6.16
N THR A 30 57.41 2.15 -7.44
CA THR A 30 57.51 3.19 -8.49
C THR A 30 56.84 2.69 -9.79
N HIS A 31 56.46 3.65 -10.66
CA HIS A 31 56.31 3.59 -12.14
C HIS A 31 55.31 2.58 -12.75
N SER A 32 54.38 2.98 -13.64
CA SER A 32 54.68 3.52 -14.96
C SER A 32 53.46 4.17 -15.64
N LYS A 33 53.71 5.25 -16.39
CA LYS A 33 52.81 5.90 -17.35
C LYS A 33 52.61 5.01 -18.58
N VAL A 34 51.38 4.92 -19.11
CA VAL A 34 51.14 4.94 -20.56
C VAL A 34 49.86 5.73 -20.84
N CYS A 35 50.01 6.71 -21.73
CA CYS A 35 48.96 7.53 -22.30
C CYS A 35 48.31 6.75 -23.47
N SER A 36 46.99 6.69 -23.56
CA SER A 36 46.35 6.55 -24.88
C SER A 36 44.99 7.25 -24.91
N THR A 37 44.92 8.20 -25.82
CA THR A 37 43.75 8.94 -26.26
C THR A 37 42.91 8.07 -27.18
N HIS A 38 41.63 7.87 -26.87
CA HIS A 38 40.62 7.56 -27.88
C HIS A 38 39.37 8.41 -27.68
N LYS A 39 39.14 9.30 -28.66
CA LYS A 39 37.84 9.90 -28.98
C LYS A 39 37.00 8.86 -29.71
N SER A 40 35.78 8.64 -29.24
CA SER A 40 34.65 8.12 -30.04
C SER A 40 33.42 8.17 -29.13
N SER A 41 32.60 9.21 -29.28
CA SER A 41 31.40 9.26 -30.12
C SER A 41 30.16 8.73 -29.40
N ALA A 42 29.21 9.64 -29.23
CA ALA A 42 27.90 9.43 -28.65
C ALA A 42 27.14 8.28 -29.32
N SER A 43 26.51 7.45 -28.51
CA SER A 43 25.30 6.72 -28.88
C SER A 43 24.52 6.43 -27.59
N SER A 44 23.66 7.37 -27.21
CA SER A 44 22.67 7.17 -26.17
C SER A 44 21.63 6.16 -26.63
N LYS A 45 21.87 4.88 -26.35
CA LYS A 45 20.81 3.86 -26.33
C LYS A 45 20.24 3.82 -24.92
N GLN A 46 19.09 4.47 -24.79
CA GLN A 46 18.18 4.37 -23.66
C GLN A 46 17.79 2.89 -23.51
N ARG A 47 18.45 2.16 -22.60
CA ARG A 47 18.07 0.80 -22.21
C ARG A 47 16.88 0.91 -21.26
N GLU A 48 15.68 0.90 -21.83
CA GLU A 48 14.53 0.28 -21.16
C GLU A 48 14.81 -1.23 -21.14
N GLY A 49 14.86 -1.85 -19.96
CA GLY A 49 15.07 -3.29 -19.86
C GLY A 49 15.49 -3.80 -18.48
N SER A 50 14.52 -4.42 -17.82
CA SER A 50 14.66 -5.65 -17.03
C SER A 50 15.33 -5.57 -15.65
N ARG A 51 14.47 -5.74 -14.64
CA ARG A 51 14.72 -5.70 -13.20
C ARG A 51 15.34 -6.98 -12.61
N SER A 52 16.09 -7.78 -13.38
CA SER A 52 16.26 -9.20 -13.05
C SER A 52 17.60 -9.60 -12.42
N PHE A 53 18.42 -8.66 -11.95
CA PHE A 53 19.80 -8.97 -11.56
C PHE A 53 20.19 -8.38 -10.21
N LEU A 54 20.37 -9.23 -9.20
CA LEU A 54 20.83 -8.82 -7.86
C LEU A 54 22.17 -9.48 -7.54
N VAL A 55 23.17 -8.64 -7.28
CA VAL A 55 24.47 -9.09 -6.78
C VAL A 55 24.34 -9.40 -5.28
N PRO A 56 24.83 -10.54 -4.78
CA PRO A 56 24.72 -10.89 -3.36
C PRO A 56 25.24 -9.83 -2.39
N GLU A 57 26.28 -9.09 -2.78
CA GLU A 57 26.83 -7.96 -2.02
C GLU A 57 25.78 -6.86 -1.78
N LEU A 58 24.94 -6.55 -2.78
CA LEU A 58 23.85 -5.57 -2.62
C LEU A 58 22.80 -6.04 -1.61
N VAL A 59 22.56 -7.36 -1.54
CA VAL A 59 21.63 -7.93 -0.56
C VAL A 59 22.19 -7.80 0.85
N VAL A 60 23.49 -8.01 1.04
CA VAL A 60 24.18 -7.81 2.31
C VAL A 60 24.11 -6.34 2.73
N ASP A 61 24.46 -5.42 1.84
CA ASP A 61 24.40 -3.98 2.10
C ASP A 61 22.97 -3.52 2.45
N CYS A 62 21.98 -4.03 1.71
CA CYS A 62 20.57 -3.78 2.00
C CYS A 62 20.15 -4.37 3.35
N GLY A 63 20.60 -5.58 3.68
CA GLY A 63 20.36 -6.19 4.98
C GLY A 63 20.89 -5.34 6.13
N LEU A 64 22.13 -4.86 6.04
CA LEU A 64 22.73 -3.96 7.02
C LEU A 64 21.94 -2.65 7.15
N ALA A 65 21.49 -2.08 6.02
CA ALA A 65 20.65 -0.87 6.03
C ALA A 65 19.27 -1.09 6.69
N LEU A 66 18.67 -2.28 6.51
CA LEU A 66 17.45 -2.70 7.21
C LEU A 66 17.70 -3.08 8.68
N GLY A 67 18.96 -3.06 9.12
CA GLY A 67 19.39 -3.32 10.48
C GLY A 67 19.59 -4.79 10.81
N VAL A 68 19.72 -5.69 9.82
CA VAL A 68 20.07 -7.11 10.01
C VAL A 68 21.50 -7.23 10.57
N LYS A 69 21.69 -8.05 11.60
CA LYS A 69 23.01 -8.26 12.23
C LYS A 69 23.72 -9.42 11.58
N LEU A 70 24.82 -9.16 10.87
CA LEU A 70 25.60 -10.20 10.19
C LEU A 70 26.91 -10.55 10.91
N ASP A 71 27.46 -9.61 11.68
CA ASP A 71 28.74 -9.78 12.38
C ASP A 71 28.53 -9.57 13.89
N GLY A 72 27.89 -10.55 14.54
CA GLY A 72 27.89 -10.63 16.00
C GLY A 72 29.12 -11.45 16.40
N GLY A 73 29.97 -10.96 17.32
CA GLY A 73 31.12 -11.71 17.82
C GLY A 73 30.79 -13.08 18.46
N ASP A 74 29.50 -13.41 18.56
CA ASP A 74 28.96 -14.72 18.90
C ASP A 74 28.05 -15.21 17.74
N ALA A 75 28.32 -16.41 17.23
CA ALA A 75 27.58 -17.06 16.14
C ALA A 75 26.08 -17.24 16.46
N SER A 76 25.70 -17.14 17.74
CA SER A 76 24.31 -17.16 18.19
C SER A 76 23.51 -15.91 17.80
N GLN A 77 24.18 -14.81 17.44
CA GLN A 77 23.62 -13.49 17.13
C GLN A 77 23.59 -13.15 15.64
N GLU A 78 24.15 -14.01 14.77
CA GLU A 78 24.13 -13.80 13.32
C GLU A 78 22.73 -14.06 12.75
N GLU A 79 22.20 -13.11 12.00
CA GLU A 79 20.84 -13.11 11.48
C GLU A 79 20.80 -13.29 9.95
N HIS A 80 21.70 -14.11 9.39
CA HIS A 80 21.77 -14.36 7.95
C HIS A 80 20.43 -14.80 7.34
N CYS A 81 19.56 -15.46 8.11
CA CYS A 81 18.23 -15.85 7.66
C CYS A 81 17.30 -14.67 7.34
N LEU A 82 17.56 -13.47 7.89
CA LEU A 82 16.77 -12.26 7.61
C LEU A 82 17.19 -11.55 6.32
N LEU A 83 18.29 -11.98 5.67
CA LEU A 83 18.68 -11.45 4.36
C LEU A 83 17.65 -11.76 3.26
N CYS A 84 16.74 -12.72 3.50
CA CYS A 84 15.59 -12.93 2.62
C CYS A 84 14.67 -11.69 2.53
N VAL A 85 14.57 -10.89 3.60
CA VAL A 85 13.81 -9.63 3.60
C VAL A 85 14.52 -8.56 2.75
N ALA A 86 15.85 -8.48 2.84
CA ALA A 86 16.65 -7.59 2.00
C ALA A 86 16.56 -7.95 0.52
N TYR A 87 16.61 -9.25 0.22
CA TYR A 87 16.40 -9.75 -1.14
C TYR A 87 15.00 -9.42 -1.66
N ALA A 88 13.96 -9.63 -0.85
CA ALA A 88 12.60 -9.26 -1.20
C ALA A 88 12.45 -7.75 -1.41
N ALA A 89 13.12 -6.91 -0.63
CA ALA A 89 13.11 -5.46 -0.78
C ALA A 89 13.77 -5.00 -2.09
N LEU A 90 14.86 -5.65 -2.50
CA LEU A 90 15.58 -5.34 -3.73
C LEU A 90 14.90 -5.87 -4.99
N THR A 91 14.20 -7.00 -4.89
CA THR A 91 13.40 -7.57 -5.99
C THR A 91 12.01 -6.95 -6.09
N ALA A 92 11.57 -6.20 -5.08
CA ALA A 92 10.26 -5.58 -5.06
C ALA A 92 10.07 -4.66 -6.26
N GLU A 93 8.96 -4.85 -6.97
CA GLU A 93 8.62 -3.95 -8.05
C GLU A 93 8.23 -2.59 -7.52
N VAL A 94 9.04 -1.56 -7.77
CA VAL A 94 8.64 -0.17 -7.59
C VAL A 94 7.40 0.11 -8.43
N LYS A 95 6.25 0.23 -7.76
CA LYS A 95 4.98 0.63 -8.38
C LYS A 95 4.92 2.14 -8.57
N LYS A 96 4.20 2.57 -9.61
CA LYS A 96 3.87 3.99 -9.83
C LYS A 96 3.23 4.60 -8.57
N PRO A 97 3.54 5.86 -8.22
CA PRO A 97 4.24 6.86 -9.02
C PRO A 97 5.77 6.91 -8.81
N TRP A 98 6.39 5.89 -8.24
CA TRP A 98 7.85 5.88 -8.09
C TRP A 98 8.52 5.30 -9.34
N GLU A 99 9.61 5.93 -9.79
CA GLU A 99 10.38 5.57 -10.98
C GLU A 99 11.89 5.62 -10.65
N GLU A 100 12.67 4.73 -11.23
CA GLU A 100 14.13 4.79 -11.12
C GLU A 100 14.69 5.84 -12.07
N ARG A 101 15.58 6.70 -11.57
CA ARG A 101 16.32 7.68 -12.36
C ARG A 101 17.80 7.65 -12.00
N ALA A 102 18.64 8.12 -12.91
CA ALA A 102 20.05 8.34 -12.63
C ALA A 102 20.34 9.85 -12.61
N ASP A 103 21.24 10.27 -11.71
CA ASP A 103 21.74 11.64 -11.72
C ASP A 103 22.83 11.83 -12.79
N ALA A 104 23.31 13.06 -12.97
CA ALA A 104 24.38 13.38 -13.93
C ALA A 104 25.70 12.63 -13.65
N LYS A 105 25.86 12.02 -12.47
CA LYS A 105 27.01 11.21 -12.07
C LYS A 105 26.75 9.70 -12.22
N GLY A 106 25.61 9.31 -12.79
CA GLY A 106 25.21 7.91 -12.97
C GLY A 106 24.71 7.23 -11.69
N ARG A 107 24.51 7.96 -10.59
CA ARG A 107 24.00 7.39 -9.34
C ARG A 107 22.49 7.22 -9.45
N ARG A 108 22.02 5.99 -9.20
CA ARG A 108 20.59 5.66 -9.24
C ARG A 108 19.88 6.17 -8.00
N TYR A 109 18.67 6.68 -8.18
CA TYR A 109 17.76 7.10 -7.14
C TYR A 109 16.31 6.84 -7.58
N LEU A 110 15.40 6.77 -6.62
CA LEU A 110 13.97 6.65 -6.87
C LEU A 110 13.33 8.03 -6.85
N TYR A 111 12.58 8.34 -7.89
CA TYR A 111 11.88 9.60 -8.08
C TYR A 111 10.37 9.36 -8.06
N ASN A 112 9.66 10.07 -7.20
CA ASN A 112 8.21 10.05 -7.20
C ASN A 112 7.71 11.06 -8.24
N CYS A 113 7.18 10.60 -9.36
CA CYS A 113 6.71 11.45 -10.45
C CYS A 113 5.47 12.28 -10.09
N ARG A 114 4.75 11.92 -9.01
CA ARG A 114 3.59 12.67 -8.52
C ARG A 114 3.97 13.77 -7.53
N THR A 115 4.92 13.52 -6.62
CA THR A 115 5.27 14.46 -5.55
C THR A 115 6.60 15.19 -5.76
N GLY A 116 7.39 14.78 -6.74
CA GLY A 116 8.72 15.33 -7.00
C GLY A 116 9.80 14.90 -5.99
N LEU A 117 9.47 14.02 -5.04
CA LEU A 117 10.42 13.54 -4.03
C LEU A 117 11.48 12.61 -4.63
N ARG A 118 12.69 12.68 -4.07
CA ARG A 118 13.81 11.79 -4.41
C ARG A 118 14.16 10.95 -3.19
N ALA A 119 14.31 9.64 -3.38
CA ALA A 119 14.72 8.69 -2.35
C ALA A 119 15.94 7.91 -2.84
N LYS A 120 16.92 7.72 -1.95
CA LYS A 120 18.10 6.89 -2.23
C LYS A 120 17.76 5.40 -2.21
N TYR A 121 16.80 5.02 -1.37
CA TYR A 121 16.38 3.63 -1.12
C TYR A 121 14.91 3.44 -1.46
N HIS A 122 14.47 2.18 -1.45
CA HIS A 122 13.10 1.79 -1.77
C HIS A 122 12.07 2.54 -0.89
N PRO A 123 10.93 3.02 -1.41
CA PRO A 123 9.94 3.77 -0.63
C PRO A 123 9.37 2.97 0.55
N LEU A 124 9.44 1.63 0.46
CA LEU A 124 9.02 0.71 1.52
C LEU A 124 10.14 0.31 2.48
N GLU A 125 11.33 0.94 2.41
CA GLU A 125 12.47 0.61 3.27
C GLU A 125 12.09 0.57 4.75
N LYS A 126 11.33 1.57 5.24
CA LYS A 126 10.84 1.59 6.62
C LYS A 126 9.92 0.41 6.94
N VAL A 127 9.14 -0.06 5.96
CA VAL A 127 8.21 -1.18 6.12
C VAL A 127 8.97 -2.50 6.12
N TYR A 128 9.98 -2.66 5.25
CA TYR A 128 10.89 -3.80 5.28
C TYR A 128 11.72 -3.85 6.56
N ALA A 129 12.17 -2.71 7.08
CA ALA A 129 12.87 -2.63 8.37
C ALA A 129 11.95 -3.06 9.52
N LYS A 130 10.67 -2.68 9.48
CA LYS A 130 9.66 -3.19 10.41
C LYS A 130 9.45 -4.70 10.24
N CYS A 131 9.40 -5.22 9.02
CA CYS A 131 9.30 -6.67 8.77
C CYS A 131 10.48 -7.44 9.40
N VAL A 132 11.70 -6.90 9.34
CA VAL A 132 12.87 -7.47 10.04
C VAL A 132 12.62 -7.51 11.55
N GLN A 133 12.08 -6.44 12.14
CA GLN A 133 11.74 -6.41 13.57
C GLN A 133 10.63 -7.40 13.94
N ASP A 134 9.58 -7.49 13.13
CA ASP A 134 8.44 -8.39 13.36
C ASP A 134 8.89 -9.87 13.29
N LEU A 135 9.76 -10.21 12.33
CA LEU A 135 10.35 -11.56 12.24
C LEU A 135 11.21 -11.90 13.46
N ARG A 136 11.96 -10.94 14.01
CA ARG A 136 12.68 -11.15 15.28
C ARG A 136 11.72 -11.47 16.42
N GLN A 137 10.63 -10.71 16.56
CA GLN A 137 9.63 -10.91 17.61
C GLN A 137 8.93 -12.28 17.51
N GLN A 138 8.81 -12.84 16.29
CA GLN A 138 8.20 -14.15 16.06
C GLN A 138 9.15 -15.34 16.30
N ASN A 139 10.34 -15.10 16.87
CA ASN A 139 11.44 -16.05 17.01
C ASN A 139 11.83 -16.70 15.67
N PHE A 140 11.71 -15.96 14.56
CA PHE A 140 12.06 -16.48 13.23
C PHE A 140 13.54 -16.82 13.15
N VAL A 141 14.40 -15.99 13.75
CA VAL A 141 15.84 -16.19 13.78
C VAL A 141 16.17 -17.52 14.43
N ASP A 142 15.69 -17.77 15.65
CA ASP A 142 15.95 -19.01 16.40
C ASP A 142 15.45 -20.26 15.66
N LYS A 143 14.27 -20.18 15.03
CA LYS A 143 13.70 -21.29 14.25
C LYS A 143 14.44 -21.56 12.94
N ASN A 144 15.20 -20.58 12.43
CA ASN A 144 15.82 -20.64 11.11
C ASN A 144 17.32 -20.34 11.12
N LYS A 145 18.01 -20.49 12.27
CA LYS A 145 19.47 -20.23 12.40
C LYS A 145 20.31 -20.99 11.37
N GLN A 146 19.85 -22.16 10.93
CA GLN A 146 20.54 -23.00 9.93
C GLN A 146 20.27 -22.57 8.48
N ARG A 147 19.31 -21.67 8.22
CA ARG A 147 18.91 -21.26 6.86
C ARG A 147 19.76 -20.09 6.37
N VAL A 148 20.97 -20.41 5.91
CA VAL A 148 21.94 -19.44 5.36
C VAL A 148 21.92 -19.34 3.83
N TRP A 149 21.16 -20.20 3.17
CA TRP A 149 21.08 -20.26 1.71
C TRP A 149 19.95 -19.41 1.16
N MET A 150 20.23 -18.75 0.04
CA MET A 150 19.30 -17.90 -0.69
C MET A 150 19.34 -18.27 -2.18
N LYS A 151 18.17 -18.26 -2.82
CA LYS A 151 18.05 -18.48 -4.26
C LYS A 151 18.27 -17.17 -4.99
N VAL A 152 19.23 -17.13 -5.90
CA VAL A 152 19.63 -15.92 -6.64
C VAL A 152 19.58 -16.22 -8.14
N LYS A 153 19.31 -15.20 -8.95
CA LYS A 153 19.36 -15.27 -10.42
C LYS A 153 20.70 -14.72 -10.92
N ASP A 154 21.40 -15.49 -11.75
CA ASP A 154 22.67 -15.12 -12.36
C ASP A 154 22.47 -14.08 -13.47
N PRO A 155 23.25 -12.97 -13.44
CA PRO A 155 23.14 -11.91 -14.43
C PRO A 155 23.60 -12.26 -15.85
N GLU A 156 24.56 -13.18 -15.98
CA GLU A 156 25.17 -13.53 -17.25
C GLU A 156 24.41 -14.68 -17.92
N THR A 157 23.95 -15.65 -17.14
CA THR A 157 23.36 -16.89 -17.68
C THR A 157 21.84 -16.94 -17.59
N GLN A 158 21.18 -16.01 -16.87
CA GLN A 158 19.76 -16.10 -16.47
C GLN A 158 19.42 -17.34 -15.62
N GLY A 159 20.42 -18.16 -15.28
CA GLY A 159 20.25 -19.34 -14.44
C GLY A 159 19.94 -18.97 -13.01
N GLU A 160 19.32 -19.88 -12.27
CA GLU A 160 19.14 -19.75 -10.82
C GLU A 160 20.24 -20.55 -10.12
N TYR A 161 20.76 -20.02 -9.01
CA TYR A 161 21.75 -20.70 -8.18
C TYR A 161 21.49 -20.47 -6.69
N TRP A 162 22.05 -21.34 -5.87
CA TRP A 162 22.05 -21.22 -4.42
C TRP A 162 23.30 -20.45 -3.96
N TYR A 163 23.09 -19.40 -3.17
CA TYR A 163 24.14 -18.61 -2.55
C TYR A 163 24.12 -18.77 -1.03
N ASN A 164 25.24 -19.17 -0.43
CA ASN A 164 25.41 -19.22 1.01
C ASN A 164 25.82 -17.84 1.52
N CYS A 165 24.93 -17.19 2.27
CA CYS A 165 25.14 -15.83 2.75
C CYS A 165 26.21 -15.72 3.84
N LYS A 166 26.62 -16.85 4.43
CA LYS A 166 27.67 -16.91 5.46
C LYS A 166 29.03 -17.27 4.87
N THR A 167 29.12 -18.38 4.12
CA THR A 167 30.39 -18.86 3.54
C THR A 167 30.75 -18.20 2.21
N LYS A 168 29.82 -17.44 1.60
CA LYS A 168 29.92 -16.86 0.25
C LYS A 168 30.06 -17.90 -0.86
N GLU A 169 29.71 -19.16 -0.59
CA GLU A 169 29.74 -20.24 -1.56
C GLU A 169 28.56 -20.15 -2.54
N ARG A 170 28.83 -20.50 -3.80
CA ARG A 170 27.85 -20.64 -4.88
C ARG A 170 27.67 -22.11 -5.23
N LYS A 171 26.42 -22.56 -5.40
CA LYS A 171 26.08 -23.89 -5.93
C LYS A 171 25.02 -23.76 -7.01
N GLU A 172 25.23 -24.41 -8.15
CA GLU A 172 24.25 -24.44 -9.23
C GLU A 172 22.99 -25.22 -8.82
N LEU A 173 21.85 -24.86 -9.42
CA LEU A 173 20.56 -25.49 -9.15
C LEU A 173 20.45 -26.83 -9.88
N ASP A 174 21.19 -27.85 -9.43
CA ASP A 174 20.98 -29.21 -9.94
C ASP A 174 19.66 -29.78 -9.39
N ALA A 175 18.86 -30.40 -10.28
CA ALA A 175 17.54 -30.95 -9.94
C ALA A 175 17.59 -31.99 -8.80
N SER A 176 18.73 -32.65 -8.59
CA SER A 176 18.96 -33.61 -7.50
C SER A 176 19.22 -32.96 -6.13
N ILE A 177 19.62 -31.68 -6.09
CA ILE A 177 19.95 -30.93 -4.87
C ILE A 177 18.72 -30.18 -4.33
N ALA A 178 17.76 -29.82 -5.19
CA ALA A 178 16.53 -29.15 -4.77
C ALA A 178 15.63 -30.02 -3.87
N GLU A 179 15.77 -31.35 -3.95
CA GLU A 179 15.04 -32.32 -3.12
C GLU A 179 15.86 -32.82 -1.91
N SER A 180 17.14 -32.45 -1.79
CA SER A 180 17.95 -32.85 -0.64
C SER A 180 17.64 -31.99 0.58
N ASN A 181 17.47 -32.62 1.74
CA ASN A 181 17.24 -31.95 3.03
C ASN A 181 18.39 -31.01 3.47
N GLU A 182 19.50 -30.97 2.73
CA GLU A 182 20.71 -30.21 3.04
C GLU A 182 20.58 -28.71 2.77
N ILE A 183 19.73 -28.27 1.83
CA ILE A 183 19.58 -26.85 1.48
C ILE A 183 18.21 -26.34 1.90
N LYS A 184 18.13 -25.69 3.07
CA LYS A 184 16.92 -24.99 3.53
C LYS A 184 17.05 -23.49 3.28
N ALA A 185 16.34 -23.02 2.27
CA ALA A 185 16.31 -21.60 1.91
C ALA A 185 15.53 -20.77 2.93
N SER A 186 16.04 -19.58 3.22
CA SER A 186 15.27 -18.57 3.95
C SER A 186 14.25 -17.94 3.02
N VAL A 187 12.96 -18.16 3.32
CA VAL A 187 11.83 -17.60 2.57
C VAL A 187 11.04 -16.72 3.53
N VAL A 188 10.75 -15.50 3.11
CA VAL A 188 9.88 -14.61 3.88
C VAL A 188 8.46 -15.18 3.82
N PRO A 189 7.76 -15.34 4.96
CA PRO A 189 6.36 -15.74 4.96
C PRO A 189 5.52 -14.79 4.08
N GLU A 190 4.67 -15.37 3.22
CA GLU A 190 3.95 -14.65 2.17
C GLU A 190 3.06 -13.50 2.71
N GLY A 191 2.52 -13.64 3.92
CA GLY A 191 1.72 -12.61 4.58
C GLY A 191 2.48 -11.50 5.32
N LEU A 192 3.82 -11.54 5.33
CA LEU A 192 4.66 -10.53 6.01
C LEU A 192 5.38 -9.59 5.05
N LEU A 193 5.36 -9.90 3.75
CA LEU A 193 5.93 -8.99 2.76
C LEU A 193 5.08 -7.73 2.67
N PRO A 194 5.70 -6.54 2.73
CA PRO A 194 4.97 -5.30 2.64
C PRO A 194 4.43 -5.13 1.22
N GLU A 195 3.11 -5.06 1.11
CA GLU A 195 2.49 -4.56 -0.11
C GLU A 195 2.74 -3.05 -0.22
N PHE A 196 2.83 -2.56 -1.46
CA PHE A 196 2.81 -1.12 -1.67
C PHE A 196 1.55 -0.56 -1.01
N PRO A 197 1.66 0.39 -0.06
CA PRO A 197 0.50 1.08 0.42
C PRO A 197 -0.12 1.74 -0.81
N VAL A 198 -1.35 1.33 -1.15
CA VAL A 198 -2.20 2.08 -2.06
C VAL A 198 -2.17 3.49 -1.49
N GLN A 199 -1.57 4.43 -2.22
CA GLN A 199 -1.31 5.78 -1.71
C GLN A 199 -2.62 6.39 -1.24
N GLN A 200 -2.88 6.33 0.07
CA GLN A 200 -3.86 7.17 0.70
C GLN A 200 -3.28 8.58 0.62
N ALA A 201 -3.91 9.44 -0.16
CA ALA A 201 -3.47 10.81 -0.34
C ALA A 201 -3.31 11.51 1.02
N THR A 202 -2.22 12.26 1.17
CA THR A 202 -2.02 13.15 2.31
C THR A 202 -3.16 14.18 2.37
N PRO A 203 -3.72 14.49 3.55
CA PRO A 203 -4.98 15.25 3.70
C PRO A 203 -5.01 16.59 2.96
N ALA A 204 -3.87 17.29 2.86
CA ALA A 204 -3.75 18.56 2.14
C ALA A 204 -3.95 18.42 0.61
N ASN A 205 -3.40 17.36 0.00
CA ASN A 205 -3.57 17.09 -1.43
C ASN A 205 -4.92 16.40 -1.72
N THR A 206 -5.56 15.82 -0.70
CA THR A 206 -6.85 15.14 -0.83
C THR A 206 -7.97 16.14 -1.09
N ALA A 207 -7.99 17.28 -0.40
CA ALA A 207 -9.06 18.27 -0.53
C ALA A 207 -9.09 18.91 -1.93
N GLU A 208 -7.94 19.38 -2.44
CA GLU A 208 -7.84 19.96 -3.79
C GLU A 208 -8.22 18.96 -4.88
N LEU A 209 -7.77 17.71 -4.74
CA LEU A 209 -8.08 16.67 -5.72
C LEU A 209 -9.56 16.30 -5.70
N VAL A 210 -10.18 16.22 -4.51
CA VAL A 210 -11.61 15.96 -4.35
C VAL A 210 -12.45 17.10 -4.95
N GLN A 211 -12.05 18.35 -4.77
CA GLN A 211 -12.72 19.51 -5.37
C GLN A 211 -12.64 19.53 -6.90
N SER A 212 -11.59 18.94 -7.47
CA SER A 212 -11.44 18.83 -8.92
C SER A 212 -12.28 17.72 -9.55
N VAL A 213 -12.87 16.83 -8.75
CA VAL A 213 -13.70 15.72 -9.26
C VAL A 213 -15.02 16.26 -9.77
N LYS A 214 -15.24 16.13 -11.08
CA LYS A 214 -16.52 16.46 -11.74
C LYS A 214 -17.35 15.23 -12.08
N LEU A 215 -16.70 14.07 -12.20
CA LEU A 215 -17.29 12.84 -12.68
C LEU A 215 -16.99 11.71 -11.69
N LEU A 216 -18.02 10.99 -11.26
CA LEU A 216 -17.88 9.74 -10.52
C LEU A 216 -17.98 8.58 -11.50
N SER A 217 -17.02 7.67 -11.51
CA SER A 217 -16.94 6.56 -12.46
C SER A 217 -16.82 5.22 -11.73
N PHE A 218 -17.73 4.31 -12.08
CA PHE A 218 -17.87 2.99 -11.49
C PHE A 218 -17.84 1.92 -12.57
N LYS A 219 -17.29 0.75 -12.23
CA LYS A 219 -17.34 -0.45 -13.05
C LYS A 219 -18.28 -1.47 -12.42
N SER A 220 -19.05 -2.12 -13.26
CA SER A 220 -19.94 -3.21 -12.88
C SER A 220 -20.10 -4.20 -14.04
N TRP A 221 -20.94 -5.21 -13.84
CA TRP A 221 -21.37 -6.15 -14.86
C TRP A 221 -22.71 -6.79 -14.47
N TRP A 222 -23.43 -7.27 -15.48
CA TRP A 222 -24.60 -8.14 -15.34
C TRP A 222 -24.51 -9.32 -16.32
N TYR A 223 -25.41 -10.29 -16.19
CA TYR A 223 -25.57 -11.38 -17.14
C TYR A 223 -26.75 -11.09 -18.08
N GLU A 224 -26.56 -11.32 -19.37
CA GLU A 224 -27.59 -11.33 -20.40
C GLU A 224 -27.78 -12.74 -20.94
N ASP A 225 -29.01 -13.09 -21.30
CA ASP A 225 -29.28 -14.32 -22.03
C ASP A 225 -28.66 -14.19 -23.43
N SER A 226 -27.89 -15.17 -23.88
CA SER A 226 -27.40 -15.20 -25.26
C SER A 226 -28.57 -15.47 -26.20
N GLU A 227 -28.94 -14.49 -27.02
CA GLU A 227 -29.98 -14.67 -28.04
C GLU A 227 -29.52 -15.51 -29.24
N GLU A 228 -28.24 -15.89 -29.35
CA GLU A 228 -27.81 -16.78 -30.44
C GLU A 228 -28.35 -18.19 -30.21
N PRO A 229 -29.30 -18.66 -31.05
CA PRO A 229 -29.61 -20.07 -31.10
C PRO A 229 -28.43 -20.71 -31.81
N THR A 230 -27.56 -21.39 -31.06
CA THR A 230 -26.63 -22.33 -31.68
C THR A 230 -27.44 -23.43 -32.35
N LEU A 231 -27.74 -23.24 -33.64
CA LEU A 231 -28.16 -24.26 -34.58
C LEU A 231 -26.99 -25.22 -34.77
N GLY A 232 -26.71 -26.04 -33.75
CA GLY A 232 -25.59 -26.96 -33.73
C GLY A 232 -25.93 -28.14 -32.84
N ASN A 233 -26.26 -29.27 -33.48
CA ASN A 233 -26.49 -30.57 -32.89
C ASN A 233 -25.58 -30.87 -31.69
N GLY A 234 -26.16 -30.94 -30.51
CA GLY A 234 -25.46 -31.42 -29.32
C GLY A 234 -26.21 -31.04 -28.06
N SER A 235 -26.92 -32.02 -27.50
CA SER A 235 -27.64 -31.95 -26.24
C SER A 235 -26.87 -31.22 -25.14
N SER A 236 -27.27 -30.00 -24.80
CA SER A 236 -27.01 -29.36 -23.52
C SER A 236 -28.05 -28.26 -23.30
N ALA A 237 -29.05 -28.58 -22.47
CA ALA A 237 -29.97 -27.61 -21.92
C ALA A 237 -29.20 -26.65 -21.01
N GLY A 238 -28.79 -25.51 -21.56
CA GLY A 238 -28.10 -24.46 -20.84
C GLY A 238 -28.05 -23.21 -21.69
N SER A 239 -29.09 -22.38 -21.61
CA SER A 239 -29.07 -21.00 -22.13
C SER A 239 -27.79 -20.33 -21.62
N GLY A 240 -26.90 -19.93 -22.53
CA GLY A 240 -25.62 -19.35 -22.16
C GLY A 240 -25.81 -17.95 -21.60
N LEU A 241 -25.55 -17.75 -20.31
CA LEU A 241 -25.49 -16.40 -19.75
C LEU A 241 -24.21 -15.71 -20.20
N LYS A 242 -24.32 -14.67 -21.02
CA LYS A 242 -23.21 -13.82 -21.44
C LYS A 242 -23.01 -12.72 -20.40
N LYS A 243 -21.81 -12.61 -19.85
CA LYS A 243 -21.43 -11.51 -18.96
C LYS A 243 -21.22 -10.23 -19.77
N ARG A 244 -21.83 -9.12 -19.36
CA ARG A 244 -21.63 -7.78 -19.93
C ARG A 244 -21.03 -6.85 -18.88
N TYR A 245 -19.87 -6.29 -19.17
CA TYR A 245 -19.25 -5.23 -18.39
C TYR A 245 -19.86 -3.87 -18.74
N VAL A 246 -20.04 -3.06 -17.71
CA VAL A 246 -20.61 -1.73 -17.82
C VAL A 246 -19.77 -0.75 -17.01
N ARG A 247 -19.60 0.47 -17.54
CA ARG A 247 -19.09 1.60 -16.79
C ARG A 247 -20.21 2.61 -16.60
N LEU A 248 -20.48 2.95 -15.35
CA LEU A 248 -21.42 4.00 -14.97
C LEU A 248 -20.62 5.26 -14.63
N GLU A 249 -20.94 6.36 -15.28
CA GLU A 249 -20.39 7.67 -15.02
C GLU A 249 -21.52 8.60 -14.55
N TYR A 250 -21.29 9.35 -13.48
CA TYR A 250 -22.23 10.33 -12.95
C TYR A 250 -21.57 11.70 -12.94
N ASP A 251 -22.17 12.64 -13.67
CA ASP A 251 -21.74 14.03 -13.69
C ASP A 251 -22.30 14.76 -12.48
N LEU A 252 -21.41 15.28 -11.63
CA LEU A 252 -21.78 15.98 -10.39
C LEU A 252 -22.44 17.34 -10.66
N GLU A 253 -22.10 17.99 -11.78
CA GLU A 253 -22.59 19.32 -12.15
C GLU A 253 -23.91 19.20 -12.90
N ALA A 254 -23.95 18.36 -13.94
CA ALA A 254 -25.15 18.14 -14.74
C ALA A 254 -26.18 17.24 -14.05
N LYS A 255 -25.77 16.48 -13.03
CA LYS A 255 -26.59 15.47 -12.33
C LYS A 255 -27.17 14.40 -13.25
N THR A 256 -26.46 14.09 -14.33
CA THR A 256 -26.85 13.10 -15.33
C THR A 256 -26.01 11.83 -15.23
N PHE A 257 -26.60 10.69 -15.58
CA PHE A 257 -25.88 9.43 -15.68
C PHE A 257 -25.46 9.19 -17.13
N ARG A 258 -24.28 8.61 -17.32
CA ARG A 258 -23.80 8.09 -18.59
C ARG A 258 -23.36 6.65 -18.40
N ILE A 259 -23.75 5.78 -19.32
CA ILE A 259 -23.42 4.38 -19.29
C ILE A 259 -22.61 4.03 -20.52
N ILE A 260 -21.43 3.44 -20.31
CA ILE A 260 -20.54 2.98 -21.37
C ILE A 260 -20.49 1.46 -21.32
N LEU A 261 -20.99 0.82 -22.38
CA LEU A 261 -20.95 -0.63 -22.57
C LEU A 261 -19.62 -1.06 -23.20
N GLU A 262 -19.29 -2.35 -23.17
CA GLU A 262 -18.03 -2.92 -23.71
C GLU A 262 -17.72 -2.50 -25.16
N GLU A 263 -18.74 -2.28 -25.98
CA GLU A 263 -18.60 -1.87 -27.38
C GLU A 263 -18.35 -0.35 -27.55
N ASN A 264 -18.01 0.35 -26.46
CA ASN A 264 -17.88 1.80 -26.35
C ASN A 264 -19.14 2.58 -26.74
N VAL A 265 -20.30 1.93 -26.70
CA VAL A 265 -21.60 2.59 -26.85
C VAL A 265 -21.89 3.34 -25.55
N ALA A 266 -21.92 4.67 -25.65
CA ALA A 266 -22.27 5.57 -24.55
C ALA A 266 -23.75 5.96 -24.64
N ILE A 267 -24.49 5.72 -23.56
CA ILE A 267 -25.92 6.06 -23.43
C ILE A 267 -26.07 7.01 -22.25
N ASP A 268 -26.57 8.21 -22.51
CA ASP A 268 -26.92 9.16 -21.45
C ASP A 268 -28.31 8.80 -20.90
N LEU A 269 -28.38 8.64 -19.58
CA LEU A 269 -29.60 8.34 -18.85
C LEU A 269 -29.98 9.52 -17.96
N SER A 270 -31.21 10.01 -18.16
CA SER A 270 -31.80 11.07 -17.37
C SER A 270 -32.33 10.61 -16.01
N ASP A 271 -32.64 9.31 -15.85
CA ASP A 271 -33.04 8.74 -14.56
C ASP A 271 -32.44 7.35 -14.38
N VAL A 272 -31.81 7.12 -13.23
CA VAL A 272 -31.33 5.81 -12.77
C VAL A 272 -31.95 5.58 -11.42
N GLN A 273 -32.60 4.43 -11.27
CA GLN A 273 -33.40 4.14 -10.09
C GLN A 273 -32.69 3.17 -9.17
N SER A 274 -32.99 3.25 -7.88
CA SER A 274 -32.63 2.19 -6.93
C SER A 274 -33.47 0.95 -7.15
N LYS A 275 -33.07 -0.15 -6.53
CA LYS A 275 -33.92 -1.36 -6.40
C LYS A 275 -35.34 -1.06 -5.87
N ARG A 276 -35.53 0.05 -5.16
CA ARG A 276 -36.83 0.50 -4.62
C ARG A 276 -37.56 1.51 -5.54
N LYS A 277 -37.11 1.67 -6.79
CA LYS A 277 -37.65 2.65 -7.77
C LYS A 277 -37.59 4.10 -7.29
N LEU A 278 -36.66 4.41 -6.40
CA LEU A 278 -36.40 5.78 -5.97
C LEU A 278 -35.30 6.40 -6.83
N PRO A 279 -35.39 7.71 -7.17
CA PRO A 279 -34.34 8.41 -7.89
C PRO A 279 -33.05 8.42 -7.07
N ILE A 280 -31.95 8.15 -7.75
CA ILE A 280 -30.62 8.06 -7.16
C ILE A 280 -29.82 9.32 -7.49
N GLU A 281 -29.05 9.77 -6.51
CA GLU A 281 -28.08 10.86 -6.67
C GLU A 281 -26.68 10.36 -6.30
N CYS A 282 -25.66 11.22 -6.44
CA CYS A 282 -24.29 10.92 -6.03
C CYS A 282 -24.16 10.38 -4.60
N TRP A 283 -25.03 10.81 -3.68
CA TRP A 283 -25.02 10.39 -2.27
C TRP A 283 -25.40 8.92 -2.04
N ASP A 284 -26.07 8.32 -3.01
CA ASP A 284 -26.47 6.91 -2.98
C ASP A 284 -25.43 5.99 -3.65
N LEU A 285 -24.53 6.56 -4.46
CA LEU A 285 -23.52 5.81 -5.20
C LEU A 285 -22.37 5.41 -4.26
N HIS A 286 -22.12 4.11 -4.16
CA HIS A 286 -21.00 3.53 -3.42
C HIS A 286 -20.71 2.13 -3.96
N ILE A 287 -19.52 1.61 -3.69
CA ILE A 287 -19.18 0.23 -4.02
C ILE A 287 -20.09 -0.71 -3.21
N GLY A 288 -20.79 -1.59 -3.91
CA GLY A 288 -21.84 -2.46 -3.38
C GLY A 288 -23.26 -1.91 -3.55
N ALA A 289 -23.44 -0.66 -4.01
CA ALA A 289 -24.77 -0.13 -4.31
C ALA A 289 -25.43 -0.91 -5.45
N THR A 290 -26.71 -1.25 -5.28
CA THR A 290 -27.53 -1.94 -6.29
C THR A 290 -28.45 -0.94 -6.97
N LEU A 291 -28.29 -0.80 -8.28
CA LEU A 291 -29.01 0.15 -9.13
C LEU A 291 -29.81 -0.62 -10.18
N ASP A 292 -30.90 -0.05 -10.67
CA ASP A 292 -31.60 -0.52 -11.85
C ASP A 292 -31.09 0.26 -13.07
N ILE A 293 -30.34 -0.43 -13.92
CA ILE A 293 -29.78 0.10 -15.16
C ILE A 293 -30.48 -0.61 -16.31
N LEU A 294 -31.26 0.12 -17.10
CA LEU A 294 -31.98 -0.43 -18.27
C LEU A 294 -32.86 -1.66 -17.93
N GLY A 295 -33.48 -1.68 -16.74
CA GLY A 295 -34.29 -2.80 -16.26
C GLY A 295 -33.47 -3.95 -15.67
N LYS A 296 -32.16 -3.80 -15.51
CA LYS A 296 -31.24 -4.80 -14.95
C LYS A 296 -30.69 -4.33 -13.60
N ASN A 297 -30.90 -5.16 -12.59
CA ASN A 297 -30.30 -4.96 -11.26
C ASN A 297 -28.77 -5.14 -11.33
N THR A 298 -28.06 -4.04 -11.14
CA THR A 298 -26.62 -3.93 -11.35
C THR A 298 -25.94 -3.45 -10.07
N THR A 299 -25.00 -4.24 -9.55
CA THR A 299 -24.25 -3.91 -8.32
C THR A 299 -22.95 -3.21 -8.68
N LEU A 300 -22.72 -1.97 -8.23
CA LEU A 300 -21.45 -1.27 -8.43
C LEU A 300 -20.31 -2.06 -7.76
N GLN A 301 -19.30 -2.47 -8.52
CA GLN A 301 -18.26 -3.38 -8.00
C GLN A 301 -16.95 -2.68 -7.72
N GLN A 302 -16.60 -1.69 -8.53
CA GLN A 302 -15.36 -0.94 -8.42
C GLN A 302 -15.60 0.53 -8.75
N GLY A 303 -14.82 1.44 -8.18
CA GLY A 303 -14.77 2.85 -8.56
C GLY A 303 -13.40 3.20 -9.13
N THR A 304 -13.31 4.29 -9.90
CA THR A 304 -12.01 4.89 -10.19
C THR A 304 -11.36 5.41 -8.92
N PHE A 305 -10.05 5.62 -8.96
CA PHE A 305 -9.32 6.15 -7.83
C PHE A 305 -9.89 7.50 -7.35
N GLU A 306 -10.20 8.42 -8.27
CA GLU A 306 -10.79 9.73 -7.88
C GLU A 306 -12.16 9.55 -7.22
N THR A 307 -12.99 8.64 -7.75
CA THR A 307 -14.32 8.35 -7.22
C THR A 307 -14.26 7.82 -5.80
N ILE A 308 -13.38 6.85 -5.56
CA ILE A 308 -13.18 6.25 -4.23
C ILE A 308 -12.67 7.31 -3.26
N GLN A 309 -11.70 8.12 -3.68
CA GLN A 309 -11.14 9.18 -2.85
C GLN A 309 -12.18 10.25 -2.50
N TRP A 310 -13.04 10.62 -3.45
CA TRP A 310 -14.17 11.53 -3.23
C TRP A 310 -15.16 10.96 -2.21
N LEU A 311 -15.56 9.68 -2.38
CA LEU A 311 -16.47 9.01 -1.46
C LEU A 311 -15.90 8.92 -0.05
N ASP A 312 -14.65 8.49 0.09
CA ASP A 312 -13.99 8.33 1.38
C ASP A 312 -13.79 9.68 2.08
N TYR A 313 -13.46 10.73 1.33
CA TYR A 313 -13.34 12.09 1.87
C TYR A 313 -14.67 12.61 2.41
N LYS A 314 -15.75 12.49 1.62
CA LYS A 314 -17.09 12.90 2.05
C LYS A 314 -17.57 12.08 3.24
N ALA A 315 -17.35 10.76 3.21
CA ALA A 315 -17.70 9.87 4.31
C ALA A 315 -16.96 10.27 5.59
N ALA A 316 -15.65 10.51 5.52
CA ALA A 316 -14.84 10.92 6.68
C ALA A 316 -15.35 12.21 7.34
N ARG A 317 -15.77 13.20 6.54
CA ARG A 317 -16.36 14.44 7.05
C ARG A 317 -17.72 14.23 7.72
N LEU A 318 -18.61 13.46 7.09
CA LEU A 318 -19.89 13.10 7.70
C LEU A 318 -19.70 12.33 9.01
N LEU A 319 -18.72 11.43 9.06
CA LEU A 319 -18.39 10.67 10.26
C LEU A 319 -17.82 11.55 11.37
N ALA A 320 -17.03 12.57 11.04
CA ALA A 320 -16.56 13.56 12.02
C ALA A 320 -17.75 14.30 12.64
N VAL A 321 -18.67 14.82 11.82
CA VAL A 321 -19.90 15.48 12.30
C VAL A 321 -20.74 14.54 13.17
N LYS A 322 -20.93 13.29 12.73
CA LYS A 322 -21.64 12.26 13.49
C LYS A 322 -20.98 12.00 14.85
N LYS A 323 -19.65 11.89 14.87
CA LYS A 323 -18.87 11.66 16.10
C LYS A 323 -19.05 12.82 17.08
N ASP A 324 -18.98 14.05 16.60
CA ASP A 324 -19.13 15.24 17.44
C ASP A 324 -20.55 15.33 18.02
N LEU A 325 -21.58 15.04 17.21
CA LEU A 325 -22.97 14.95 17.67
C LEU A 325 -23.15 13.88 18.76
N LEU A 326 -22.56 12.69 18.56
CA LEU A 326 -22.62 11.61 19.56
C LEU A 326 -21.93 12.01 20.87
N GLN A 327 -20.77 12.68 20.81
CA GLN A 327 -20.08 13.16 22.01
C GLN A 327 -20.91 14.21 22.77
N VAL A 328 -21.60 15.09 22.06
CA VAL A 328 -22.50 16.08 22.68
C VAL A 328 -23.72 15.39 23.29
N LEU A 329 -24.38 14.48 22.56
CA LEU A 329 -25.55 13.74 23.03
C LEU A 329 -25.25 12.87 24.25
N GLN A 330 -24.04 12.30 24.34
CA GLN A 330 -23.60 11.51 25.47
C GLN A 330 -23.65 12.28 26.80
N LYS A 331 -23.59 13.61 26.77
CA LYS A 331 -23.72 14.45 27.98
C LYS A 331 -25.14 14.48 28.55
N TYR A 332 -26.14 14.21 27.71
CA TYR A 332 -27.56 14.31 28.07
C TYR A 332 -28.21 12.95 28.29
N ARG A 333 -27.59 11.86 27.83
CA ARG A 333 -28.08 10.51 28.00
C ARG A 333 -27.38 9.82 29.18
N THR A 334 -28.18 9.23 30.06
CA THR A 334 -27.71 8.34 31.14
C THR A 334 -27.50 6.90 30.67
N ALA A 335 -28.04 6.53 29.49
CA ALA A 335 -27.89 5.22 28.87
C ALA A 335 -26.86 5.25 27.73
N SER A 336 -26.21 4.11 27.48
CA SER A 336 -25.28 3.94 26.36
C SER A 336 -25.98 4.18 25.01
N VAL A 337 -25.21 4.66 24.03
CA VAL A 337 -25.70 4.93 22.67
C VAL A 337 -26.29 3.64 22.06
N PRO A 338 -27.52 3.67 21.52
CA PRO A 338 -28.12 2.51 20.85
C PRO A 338 -27.20 1.92 19.79
N ALA A 339 -27.13 0.59 19.73
CA ALA A 339 -26.28 -0.12 18.78
C ALA A 339 -26.59 0.24 17.31
N ALA A 340 -27.82 0.69 17.02
CA ALA A 340 -28.23 1.19 15.71
C ALA A 340 -27.40 2.40 15.22
N TRP A 341 -26.78 3.15 16.14
CA TRP A 341 -25.98 4.33 15.82
C TRP A 341 -24.48 4.07 15.87
N SER A 342 -24.06 3.00 16.55
CA SER A 342 -22.70 2.47 16.49
C SER A 342 -22.50 1.71 15.17
N PHE A 343 -22.13 2.42 14.11
CA PHE A 343 -21.60 1.75 12.93
C PHE A 343 -20.10 1.56 13.11
N ALA A 344 -19.66 0.30 13.12
CA ALA A 344 -18.32 -0.02 12.68
C ALA A 344 -18.27 0.27 11.17
N LEU A 345 -17.36 1.13 10.75
CA LEU A 345 -17.09 1.29 9.34
C LEU A 345 -16.65 -0.07 8.81
N ASN A 346 -17.29 -0.53 7.73
CA ASN A 346 -16.57 -1.41 6.84
C ASN A 346 -15.38 -0.58 6.36
N ASN A 347 -14.18 -0.85 6.87
CA ASN A 347 -12.92 -0.19 6.49
C ASN A 347 -12.55 -0.39 5.01
N LYS A 348 -13.48 -0.87 4.18
CA LYS A 348 -13.29 -1.03 2.76
C LYS A 348 -13.52 0.33 2.09
N PRO A 349 -12.54 0.81 1.31
CA PRO A 349 -12.62 2.12 0.66
C PRO A 349 -13.78 2.16 -0.33
N GLY A 350 -14.49 3.29 -0.39
CA GLY A 350 -15.59 3.53 -1.32
C GLY A 350 -16.90 2.77 -1.04
N CYS A 351 -16.99 2.00 0.05
CA CYS A 351 -18.19 1.20 0.37
C CYS A 351 -19.23 1.94 1.25
N CYS A 352 -18.93 3.17 1.69
CA CYS A 352 -19.80 3.90 2.59
C CYS A 352 -20.94 4.59 1.84
N SER A 353 -22.19 4.29 2.22
CA SER A 353 -23.36 5.00 1.70
C SER A 353 -23.49 6.36 2.40
N LEU A 354 -23.23 7.43 1.65
CA LEU A 354 -23.26 8.80 2.17
C LEU A 354 -24.69 9.19 2.59
N ARG A 355 -25.71 8.84 1.80
CA ARG A 355 -27.12 9.12 2.15
C ARG A 355 -27.55 8.47 3.46
N LYS A 356 -27.08 7.25 3.77
CA LYS A 356 -27.35 6.62 5.06
C LYS A 356 -26.69 7.39 6.22
N LEU A 357 -25.46 7.86 6.04
CA LEU A 357 -24.77 8.67 7.05
C LEU A 357 -25.49 10.01 7.28
N MET A 358 -25.93 10.67 6.21
CA MET A 358 -26.70 11.92 6.31
C MET A 358 -27.98 11.74 7.10
N ARG A 359 -28.79 10.71 6.79
CA ARG A 359 -30.02 10.41 7.56
C ARG A 359 -29.74 10.15 9.03
N GLN A 360 -28.67 9.41 9.35
CA GLN A 360 -28.29 9.17 10.74
C GLN A 360 -27.90 10.47 11.46
N ILE A 361 -27.20 11.38 10.78
CA ILE A 361 -26.85 12.69 11.33
C ILE A 361 -28.12 13.51 11.58
N GLU A 362 -29.08 13.49 10.65
CA GLU A 362 -30.39 14.14 10.82
C GLU A 362 -31.15 13.58 12.03
N GLU A 363 -31.25 12.25 12.16
CA GLU A 363 -31.88 11.58 13.32
C GLU A 363 -31.21 11.99 14.65
N LEU A 364 -29.87 12.01 14.69
CA LEU A 364 -29.12 12.45 15.87
C LEU A 364 -29.33 13.95 16.17
N LYS A 365 -29.44 14.77 15.13
CA LYS A 365 -29.68 16.20 15.26
C LYS A 365 -31.08 16.48 15.79
N GLU A 366 -32.10 15.77 15.30
CA GLU A 366 -33.46 15.83 15.85
C GLU A 366 -33.49 15.42 17.32
N GLU A 367 -32.74 14.37 17.68
CA GLU A 367 -32.68 13.95 19.07
C GLU A 367 -31.97 14.98 19.95
N LEU A 368 -30.84 15.52 19.51
CA LEU A 368 -30.16 16.61 20.22
C LEU A 368 -31.07 17.83 20.35
N GLY A 369 -31.90 18.08 19.34
CA GLY A 369 -32.92 19.11 19.35
C GLY A 369 -33.91 18.99 20.51
N LYS A 370 -34.21 17.77 21.00
CA LYS A 370 -35.08 17.55 22.17
C LYS A 370 -34.46 18.04 23.47
N PHE A 371 -33.12 18.01 23.58
CA PHE A 371 -32.40 18.43 24.78
C PHE A 371 -31.90 19.88 24.69
N ARG A 372 -31.36 20.28 23.52
CA ARG A 372 -30.77 21.60 23.29
C ARG A 372 -30.98 22.07 21.85
N PRO A 373 -32.15 22.66 21.53
CA PRO A 373 -32.51 23.12 20.19
C PRO A 373 -31.46 24.05 19.56
N SER A 374 -30.91 24.99 20.33
CA SER A 374 -29.94 25.96 19.82
C SER A 374 -28.63 25.32 19.35
N LEU A 375 -28.18 24.27 20.03
CA LEU A 375 -26.93 23.58 19.69
C LEU A 375 -27.12 22.60 18.52
N SER A 376 -28.30 21.98 18.41
CA SER A 376 -28.61 21.12 17.26
C SER A 376 -28.49 21.85 15.92
N LYS A 377 -28.87 23.14 15.89
CA LYS A 377 -28.80 23.99 14.69
C LYS A 377 -27.36 24.31 14.26
N THR A 378 -26.39 24.24 15.17
CA THR A 378 -24.97 24.48 14.88
C THR A 378 -24.34 23.37 14.05
N PHE A 379 -24.92 22.16 14.07
CA PHE A 379 -24.44 21.05 13.24
C PHE A 379 -25.14 21.09 11.88
N THR A 380 -24.44 21.61 10.88
CA THR A 380 -24.88 21.72 9.48
C THR A 380 -24.22 20.65 8.63
N ILE A 381 -25.02 19.97 7.79
CA ILE A 381 -24.51 19.02 6.79
C ILE A 381 -24.06 19.77 5.53
N GLU A 382 -24.61 20.97 5.30
CA GLU A 382 -24.36 21.85 4.15
C GLU A 382 -22.86 22.09 3.92
N ASP A 383 -22.08 22.34 4.97
CA ASP A 383 -20.63 22.51 4.88
C ASP A 383 -19.90 21.29 4.30
N VAL A 384 -20.49 20.09 4.41
CA VAL A 384 -19.97 18.84 3.85
C VAL A 384 -20.41 18.64 2.39
N LEU A 385 -21.52 19.25 1.98
CA LEU A 385 -22.11 19.11 0.65
C LEU A 385 -21.53 20.12 -0.35
N GLU A 386 -21.24 21.35 0.09
CA GLU A 386 -20.87 22.49 -0.79
C GLU A 386 -19.40 22.58 -1.22
N THR A 387 -18.50 21.80 -0.60
CA THR A 387 -17.05 21.75 -0.95
C THR A 387 -16.64 20.40 -1.49
#